data_AF-A0A165IMZ4-F1
#
_entry.id   AF-A0A165IMZ4-F1
#
_cell.length_a   1.000
_cell.length_b   1.000
_cell.length_c   1.000
_cell.angle_alpha   90.00
_cell.angle_beta   90.00
_cell.angle_gamma   90.00
#
_symmetry.space_group_name_H-M   'P 1'
#
loop_
_entity.id
_entity.type
_entity.pdbx_description
1 polymer ?
#
loop_
_entity_poly.entity_id
_entity_poly.type
_entity_poly.pdbx_seq_one_letter_code
_entity_poly.pdbx_strand_id
1 'polypeptide(L)'
;MLRTPPLCRRFALPPVSAQPLRSISLLQRRWKSDVVPNSPPATTTVGPVIYTAPLLRPFRRLKIFSLTSLALSITLSPFIFLMPAPLPTGARIALAASAVGASGFSTLLIAWASRSYVNIIRREGEKGMRLESADWLLRRITTTVWDTSVIRASGRPFASWELPDELYPEEGKTVHEGETAVLAKTEDWKGRLQGQWIVEYKKDAAGKLVGKCRGQGRIIRHFNVSDELVDSTAGSG
;
A
#
# COMPACT_ATOMS: atom_id res chain seq x y z
N MET A 1 -28.06 -32.82 -80.54
CA MET A 1 -27.40 -34.03 -79.99
C MET A 1 -26.70 -33.61 -78.70
N LEU A 2 -27.35 -33.72 -77.52
CA LEU A 2 -27.41 -34.91 -76.64
C LEU A 2 -26.03 -35.43 -76.19
N ARG A 3 -25.61 -35.08 -74.96
CA ARG A 3 -25.35 -36.03 -73.85
C ARG A 3 -24.71 -35.34 -72.63
N THR A 4 -25.47 -35.27 -71.53
CA THR A 4 -25.01 -35.47 -70.13
C THR A 4 -24.44 -36.90 -69.97
N PRO A 5 -23.72 -37.35 -68.88
CA PRO A 5 -23.79 -36.99 -67.43
C PRO A 5 -22.39 -37.14 -66.72
N PRO A 6 -22.18 -37.57 -65.44
CA PRO A 6 -23.01 -37.59 -64.22
C PRO A 6 -22.37 -36.96 -62.94
N LEU A 7 -23.28 -36.56 -62.04
CA LEU A 7 -23.26 -36.65 -60.57
C LEU A 7 -21.98 -37.20 -59.90
N CYS A 8 -21.37 -36.38 -59.03
CA CYS A 8 -20.55 -36.88 -57.92
C CYS A 8 -20.99 -36.31 -56.58
N ARG A 9 -21.07 -37.25 -55.63
CA ARG A 9 -21.71 -37.25 -54.31
C ARG A 9 -21.35 -36.06 -53.40
N ARG A 10 -22.43 -35.51 -52.82
CA ARG A 10 -22.46 -34.87 -51.49
C ARG A 10 -21.77 -35.78 -50.46
N PHE A 11 -20.67 -35.31 -49.87
CA PHE A 11 -20.23 -35.78 -48.55
C PHE A 11 -20.89 -34.87 -47.50
N ALA A 12 -21.94 -35.39 -46.86
CA ALA A 12 -22.54 -34.79 -45.69
C ALA A 12 -21.66 -35.09 -44.48
N LEU A 13 -21.05 -34.06 -43.89
CA LEU A 13 -20.43 -34.14 -42.58
C LEU A 13 -21.54 -34.20 -41.51
N PRO A 14 -21.42 -35.05 -40.48
CA PRO A 14 -22.39 -35.08 -39.39
C PRO A 14 -22.33 -33.78 -38.56
N PRO A 15 -23.46 -33.30 -38.03
CA PRO A 15 -23.48 -32.13 -37.17
C PRO A 15 -22.76 -32.45 -35.86
N VAL A 16 -21.65 -31.75 -35.61
CA VAL A 16 -20.99 -31.75 -34.30
C VAL A 16 -21.95 -31.09 -33.32
N SER A 17 -22.55 -31.94 -32.48
CA SER A 17 -23.39 -31.56 -31.34
C SER A 17 -22.62 -30.58 -30.45
N ALA A 18 -23.02 -29.32 -30.49
CA ALA A 18 -22.62 -28.30 -29.54
C ALA A 18 -23.26 -28.63 -28.19
N GLN A 19 -22.52 -29.33 -27.32
CA GLN A 19 -22.90 -29.44 -25.93
C GLN A 19 -22.60 -28.11 -25.22
N PRO A 20 -23.59 -27.48 -24.56
CA PRO A 20 -23.35 -26.31 -23.75
C PRO A 20 -22.53 -26.72 -22.53
N LEU A 21 -21.28 -26.27 -22.48
CA LEU A 21 -20.45 -26.34 -21.29
C LEU A 21 -21.19 -25.63 -20.16
N ARG A 22 -21.60 -26.45 -19.21
CA ARG A 22 -22.36 -26.09 -18.02
C ARG A 22 -21.68 -24.94 -17.30
N SER A 23 -22.40 -23.83 -17.25
CA SER A 23 -22.42 -22.83 -16.18
C SER A 23 -21.73 -23.32 -14.91
N ILE A 24 -20.54 -22.78 -14.63
CA ILE A 24 -19.89 -22.86 -13.32
C ILE A 24 -20.58 -21.79 -12.47
N SER A 25 -21.76 -22.14 -11.96
CA SER A 25 -22.49 -21.33 -11.02
C SER A 25 -21.83 -21.42 -9.63
N LEU A 26 -21.36 -20.27 -9.18
CA LEU A 26 -21.56 -19.77 -7.82
C LEU A 26 -21.10 -20.69 -6.68
N LEU A 27 -19.78 -20.86 -6.56
CA LEU A 27 -19.17 -20.78 -5.23
C LEU A 27 -18.88 -19.31 -4.92
N GLN A 28 -19.95 -18.51 -4.81
CA GLN A 28 -19.93 -17.34 -3.94
C GLN A 28 -19.70 -17.87 -2.53
N ARG A 29 -18.43 -18.06 -2.17
CA ARG A 29 -18.01 -18.10 -0.77
C ARG A 29 -18.40 -16.76 -0.19
N ARG A 30 -19.61 -16.74 0.35
CA ARG A 30 -20.15 -15.80 1.31
C ARG A 30 -19.03 -15.45 2.28
N TRP A 31 -18.34 -14.35 2.00
CA TRP A 31 -17.41 -13.74 2.93
C TRP A 31 -18.26 -13.29 4.10
N LYS A 32 -18.32 -14.15 5.11
CA LYS A 32 -18.90 -13.84 6.40
C LYS A 32 -18.02 -12.75 6.98
N SER A 33 -18.61 -11.59 7.21
CA SER A 33 -18.01 -10.44 7.85
C SER A 33 -17.64 -10.83 9.27
N ASP A 34 -16.48 -11.45 9.46
CA ASP A 34 -15.94 -11.65 10.79
C ASP A 34 -15.59 -10.27 11.34
N VAL A 35 -16.49 -9.85 12.22
CA VAL A 35 -16.35 -8.92 13.33
C VAL A 35 -14.87 -8.72 13.65
N VAL A 36 -14.43 -7.47 13.55
CA VAL A 36 -13.11 -7.03 14.01
C VAL A 36 -12.98 -7.46 15.48
N PRO A 37 -12.01 -8.31 15.85
CA PRO A 37 -11.75 -8.57 17.25
C PRO A 37 -11.14 -7.29 17.84
N ASN A 38 -11.95 -6.56 18.60
CA ASN A 38 -11.48 -5.55 19.54
C ASN A 38 -10.36 -6.18 20.37
N SER A 39 -9.13 -5.74 20.17
CA SER A 39 -8.01 -6.08 21.03
C SER A 39 -7.54 -4.81 21.75
N PRO A 40 -7.87 -4.62 23.05
CA PRO A 40 -6.97 -3.97 24.00
C PRO A 40 -6.10 -5.06 24.67
N PRO A 41 -4.94 -4.75 25.30
CA PRO A 41 -4.56 -3.45 25.89
C PRO A 41 -3.11 -2.99 25.61
N ALA A 42 -2.90 -1.67 25.50
CA ALA A 42 -1.67 -1.01 25.97
C ALA A 42 -1.98 0.46 26.25
N THR A 43 -1.74 0.84 27.50
CA THR A 43 -2.05 2.11 28.14
C THR A 43 -1.34 3.29 27.47
N THR A 44 -2.08 4.07 26.70
CA THR A 44 -1.85 5.50 26.45
C THR A 44 -3.22 6.05 26.06
N THR A 45 -3.55 7.27 26.44
CA THR A 45 -4.85 7.92 26.17
C THR A 45 -5.08 8.06 24.66
N VAL A 46 -5.46 6.97 23.99
CA VAL A 46 -5.69 6.93 22.54
C VAL A 46 -7.15 7.29 22.29
N GLY A 47 -7.38 8.39 21.58
CA GLY A 47 -8.72 8.84 21.22
C GLY A 47 -9.46 7.84 20.32
N PRO A 48 -10.74 8.12 20.01
CA PRO A 48 -11.58 7.25 19.21
C PRO A 48 -10.95 6.98 17.83
N VAL A 49 -11.21 5.78 17.31
CA VAL A 49 -10.79 5.38 15.95
C VAL A 49 -11.65 6.15 14.95
N ILE A 50 -11.03 7.06 14.20
CA ILE A 50 -11.72 7.91 13.21
C ILE A 50 -11.86 7.15 11.90
N TYR A 51 -10.82 6.41 11.48
CA TYR A 51 -10.83 5.77 10.17
C TYR A 51 -10.15 4.41 10.20
N THR A 52 -10.77 3.46 9.49
CA THR A 52 -10.22 2.13 9.22
C THR A 52 -10.28 1.88 7.73
N ALA A 53 -9.13 1.54 7.15
CA ALA A 53 -9.02 1.41 5.71
C ALA A 53 -9.71 0.12 5.23
N PRO A 54 -10.67 0.19 4.28
CA PRO A 54 -11.48 -0.96 3.88
C PRO A 54 -10.64 -2.04 3.15
N LEU A 55 -9.55 -1.63 2.49
CA LEU A 55 -8.69 -2.52 1.72
C LEU A 55 -7.54 -3.11 2.57
N LEU A 56 -7.52 -2.88 3.89
CA LEU A 56 -6.47 -3.39 4.77
C LEU A 56 -6.31 -4.91 4.70
N ARG A 57 -7.42 -5.64 4.79
CA ARG A 57 -7.43 -7.11 4.77
C ARG A 57 -6.91 -7.69 3.44
N PRO A 58 -7.42 -7.26 2.26
CA PRO A 58 -6.91 -7.77 0.99
C PRO A 58 -5.44 -7.39 0.74
N PHE A 59 -5.01 -6.17 1.06
CA PHE A 59 -3.60 -5.77 0.91
C PHE A 59 -2.65 -6.63 1.76
N ARG A 60 -3.04 -6.93 3.01
CA ARG A 60 -2.24 -7.79 3.90
C ARG A 60 -2.09 -9.21 3.33
N ARG A 61 -3.18 -9.77 2.80
CA ARG A 61 -3.18 -11.11 2.19
C ARG A 61 -2.34 -11.14 0.92
N LEU A 62 -2.45 -10.11 0.07
CA LEU A 62 -1.65 -9.98 -1.15
C LEU A 62 -0.16 -9.96 -0.83
N LYS A 63 0.26 -9.17 0.16
CA LYS A 63 1.66 -9.14 0.60
C LYS A 63 2.15 -10.50 1.08
N ILE A 64 1.40 -11.15 1.96
CA ILE A 64 1.78 -12.48 2.49
C ILE A 64 1.92 -13.47 1.34
N PHE A 65 0.96 -13.49 0.43
CA PHE A 65 0.98 -14.36 -0.73
C PHE A 65 2.24 -14.14 -1.58
N SER A 66 2.55 -12.90 -1.96
CA SER A 66 3.76 -12.59 -2.71
C SER A 66 5.03 -12.94 -1.95
N LEU A 67 5.10 -12.67 -0.64
CA LEU A 67 6.26 -13.00 0.20
C LEU A 67 6.48 -14.52 0.27
N THR A 68 5.39 -15.29 0.39
CA THR A 68 5.46 -16.76 0.43
C THR A 68 5.88 -17.35 -0.92
N SER A 69 5.39 -16.79 -2.03
CA SER A 69 5.81 -17.19 -3.38
C SER A 69 7.30 -16.89 -3.61
N LEU A 70 7.76 -15.72 -3.19
CA LEU A 70 9.18 -15.34 -3.27
C LEU A 70 10.05 -16.27 -2.41
N ALA A 71 9.64 -16.55 -1.17
CA ALA A 71 10.36 -17.45 -0.28
C ALA A 71 10.42 -18.88 -0.84
N LEU A 72 9.31 -19.36 -1.41
CA LEU A 72 9.25 -20.66 -2.07
C LEU A 72 10.19 -20.70 -3.28
N SER A 73 10.20 -19.64 -4.11
CA SER A 73 11.08 -19.51 -5.27
C SER A 73 12.56 -19.51 -4.88
N ILE A 74 12.94 -18.75 -3.83
CA ILE A 74 14.30 -18.73 -3.30
C ILE A 74 14.71 -20.10 -2.73
N THR A 75 13.79 -20.81 -2.08
CA THR A 75 14.05 -22.14 -1.49
C THR A 75 14.15 -23.24 -2.56
N LEU A 76 13.39 -23.13 -3.65
CA LEU A 76 13.39 -24.09 -4.74
C LEU A 76 14.52 -23.86 -5.75
N SER A 77 14.99 -22.62 -5.89
CA SER A 77 16.12 -22.25 -6.75
C SER A 77 17.39 -23.09 -6.56
N PRO A 78 17.89 -23.36 -5.32
CA PRO A 78 19.05 -24.23 -5.11
C PRO A 78 18.82 -25.68 -5.54
N PHE A 79 17.57 -26.16 -5.61
CA PHE A 79 17.25 -27.51 -6.07
C PHE A 79 17.59 -27.73 -7.56
N ILE A 80 17.57 -26.68 -8.37
CA ILE A 80 17.97 -26.72 -9.80
C ILE A 80 19.46 -27.08 -9.95
N PHE A 81 20.29 -26.73 -8.97
CA PHE A 81 21.73 -27.04 -8.99
C PHE A 81 22.02 -28.49 -8.59
N LEU A 82 21.14 -29.12 -7.81
CA LEU A 82 21.26 -30.51 -7.37
C LEU A 82 20.89 -31.52 -8.46
N MET A 83 20.13 -31.12 -9.49
CA MET A 83 19.78 -32.01 -10.59
C MET A 83 20.92 -32.15 -11.62
N PRO A 84 21.25 -33.40 -12.03
CA PRO A 84 22.23 -33.67 -13.08
C PRO A 84 21.63 -33.38 -14.46
N ALA A 85 21.54 -32.09 -14.83
CA ALA A 85 21.17 -31.66 -16.18
C ALA A 85 22.44 -31.38 -17.01
N PRO A 86 22.50 -31.72 -18.31
CA PRO A 86 23.65 -31.44 -19.18
C PRO A 86 23.72 -29.95 -19.62
N LEU A 87 23.49 -29.02 -18.68
CA LEU A 87 23.52 -27.58 -18.92
C LEU A 87 24.81 -26.96 -18.35
N PRO A 88 25.49 -26.06 -19.09
CA PRO A 88 26.62 -25.32 -18.58
C PRO A 88 26.20 -24.47 -17.38
N THR A 89 27.11 -24.30 -16.40
CA THR A 89 26.82 -23.65 -15.11
C THR A 89 26.24 -22.24 -15.27
N GLY A 90 26.71 -21.48 -16.27
CA GLY A 90 26.18 -20.14 -16.58
C GLY A 90 24.71 -20.14 -16.97
N ALA A 91 24.23 -21.14 -17.72
CA ALA A 91 22.82 -21.25 -18.10
C ALA A 91 21.93 -21.54 -16.89
N ARG A 92 22.41 -22.35 -15.93
CA ARG A 92 21.69 -22.63 -14.69
C ARG A 92 21.54 -21.38 -13.82
N ILE A 93 22.61 -20.60 -13.69
CA ILE A 93 22.60 -19.33 -12.95
C ILE A 93 21.65 -18.34 -13.62
N ALA A 94 21.68 -18.20 -14.94
CA ALA A 94 20.80 -17.29 -15.68
C ALA A 94 19.32 -17.67 -15.53
N LEU A 95 18.99 -18.97 -15.61
CA LEU A 95 17.62 -19.46 -15.41
C LEU A 95 17.14 -19.24 -13.97
N ALA A 96 17.96 -19.58 -12.97
CA ALA A 96 17.63 -19.35 -11.57
C ALA A 96 17.47 -17.85 -11.25
N ALA A 97 18.38 -17.02 -11.75
CA ALA A 97 18.36 -15.58 -11.54
C ALA A 97 17.14 -14.91 -12.21
N SER A 98 16.74 -15.34 -13.41
CA SER A 98 15.56 -14.78 -14.07
C SER A 98 14.27 -15.13 -13.33
N ALA A 99 14.11 -16.37 -12.86
CA ALA A 99 12.95 -16.79 -12.08
C ALA A 99 12.84 -16.04 -10.74
N VAL A 100 13.94 -15.95 -9.99
CA VAL A 100 13.99 -15.20 -8.72
C VAL A 100 13.85 -13.70 -8.96
N GLY A 101 14.46 -13.17 -10.02
CA GLY A 101 14.41 -11.76 -10.39
C GLY A 101 13.00 -11.30 -10.74
N ALA A 102 12.28 -12.04 -11.59
CA ALA A 102 10.88 -11.72 -11.93
C ALA A 102 9.96 -11.77 -10.69
N SER A 103 10.16 -12.74 -9.82
CA SER A 103 9.42 -12.88 -8.55
C SER A 103 9.73 -11.73 -7.59
N GLY A 104 11.01 -11.39 -7.45
CA GLY A 104 11.49 -10.29 -6.60
C GLY A 104 11.01 -8.93 -7.08
N PHE A 105 11.08 -8.67 -8.38
CA PHE A 105 10.59 -7.43 -8.99
C PHE A 105 9.11 -7.22 -8.73
N SER A 106 8.29 -8.25 -8.96
CA SER A 106 6.84 -8.21 -8.67
C SER A 106 6.56 -7.92 -7.19
N THR A 107 7.36 -8.50 -6.30
CA THR A 107 7.20 -8.32 -4.85
C THR A 107 7.65 -6.93 -4.38
N LEU A 108 8.71 -6.38 -4.98
CA LEU A 108 9.21 -5.02 -4.71
C LEU A 108 8.22 -3.95 -5.16
N LEU A 109 7.58 -4.13 -6.32
CA LEU A 109 6.57 -3.20 -6.80
C LEU A 109 5.40 -3.10 -5.82
N ILE A 110 4.94 -4.26 -5.31
CA ILE A 110 3.88 -4.33 -4.29
C ILE A 110 4.37 -3.71 -2.97
N ALA A 111 5.62 -3.95 -2.56
CA ALA A 111 6.22 -3.35 -1.38
C ALA A 111 6.23 -1.82 -1.45
N TRP A 112 6.60 -1.29 -2.62
CA TRP A 112 6.65 0.14 -2.87
C TRP A 112 5.25 0.76 -2.90
N ALA A 113 4.33 0.17 -3.64
CA ALA A 113 2.95 0.66 -3.76
C ALA A 113 2.20 0.64 -2.41
N SER A 114 2.54 -0.29 -1.54
CA SER A 114 1.88 -0.45 -0.24
C SER A 114 2.51 0.36 0.89
N ARG A 115 3.60 1.10 0.64
CA ARG A 115 4.32 1.89 1.65
C ARG A 115 3.53 3.13 2.11
N SER A 116 2.74 3.72 1.23
CA SER A 116 1.91 4.89 1.55
C SER A 116 0.58 4.53 2.21
N TYR A 117 0.24 3.24 2.32
CA TYR A 117 -1.06 2.82 2.80
C TYR A 117 -1.21 3.01 4.31
N VAL A 118 -2.25 3.73 4.72
CA VAL A 118 -2.64 3.90 6.12
C VAL A 118 -3.71 2.87 6.46
N ASN A 119 -3.51 2.15 7.55
CA ASN A 119 -4.39 1.07 7.99
C ASN A 119 -5.50 1.60 8.89
N ILE A 120 -5.10 2.39 9.89
CA ILE A 120 -5.98 2.90 10.95
C ILE A 120 -5.54 4.32 11.26
N ILE A 121 -6.52 5.19 11.47
CA ILE A 121 -6.31 6.54 11.93
C ILE A 121 -7.05 6.71 13.25
N ARG A 122 -6.35 7.26 14.24
CA ARG A 122 -6.89 7.54 15.57
C ARG A 122 -6.69 9.01 15.90
N ARG A 123 -7.63 9.62 16.62
CA ARG A 123 -7.45 10.98 17.13
C ARG A 123 -6.47 10.97 18.31
N GLU A 124 -5.53 11.90 18.33
CA GLU A 124 -4.59 12.05 19.44
C GLU A 124 -4.63 13.52 19.89
N GLY A 125 -5.47 13.82 20.89
CA GLY A 125 -5.73 15.18 21.37
C GLY A 125 -6.75 15.96 20.53
N GLU A 126 -6.79 17.29 20.71
CA GLU A 126 -7.74 18.18 20.02
C GLU A 126 -7.42 18.35 18.53
N LYS A 127 -6.14 18.55 18.20
CA LYS A 127 -5.63 18.85 16.85
C LYS A 127 -4.74 17.77 16.22
N GLY A 128 -4.33 16.78 17.02
CA GLY A 128 -3.40 15.74 16.59
C GLY A 128 -4.09 14.49 16.04
N MET A 129 -3.38 13.81 15.14
CA MET A 129 -3.81 12.59 14.49
C MET A 129 -2.69 11.54 14.53
N ARG A 130 -3.05 10.30 14.88
CA ARG A 130 -2.16 9.15 14.88
C ARG A 130 -2.51 8.23 13.73
N LEU A 131 -1.62 8.13 12.75
CA LEU A 131 -1.75 7.26 11.59
C LEU A 131 -0.96 5.97 11.82
N GLU A 132 -1.59 4.84 11.59
CA GLU A 132 -0.97 3.53 11.70
C GLU A 132 -0.80 2.95 10.31
N SER A 133 0.44 2.69 9.92
CA SER A 133 0.80 2.06 8.66
C SER A 133 1.51 0.73 8.90
N ALA A 134 1.76 -0.01 7.83
CA ALA A 134 2.56 -1.23 7.89
C ALA A 134 3.82 -1.09 7.03
N ASP A 135 4.95 -1.52 7.56
CA ASP A 135 6.19 -1.62 6.79
C ASP A 135 6.11 -2.74 5.74
N TRP A 136 7.17 -2.87 4.94
CA TRP A 136 7.44 -3.98 4.05
C TRP A 136 7.21 -5.35 4.72
N LEU A 137 7.69 -5.51 5.96
CA LEU A 137 7.57 -6.75 6.73
C LEU A 137 6.23 -6.93 7.47
N LEU A 138 5.19 -6.17 7.12
CA LEU A 138 3.90 -6.13 7.82
C LEU A 138 4.00 -5.68 9.29
N ARG A 139 5.10 -5.04 9.69
CA ARG A 139 5.27 -4.50 11.03
C ARG A 139 4.51 -3.17 11.14
N ARG A 140 3.81 -2.95 12.24
CA ARG A 140 3.07 -1.71 12.49
C ARG A 140 4.04 -0.56 12.71
N ILE A 141 3.93 0.47 11.90
CA ILE A 141 4.63 1.74 12.07
C ILE A 141 3.57 2.77 12.45
N THR A 142 3.85 3.61 13.42
CA THR A 142 2.93 4.65 13.86
C THR A 142 3.49 6.02 13.55
N THR A 143 2.74 6.85 12.85
CA THR A 143 3.09 8.25 12.61
C THR A 143 2.13 9.14 13.37
N THR A 144 2.63 9.88 14.35
CA THR A 144 1.84 10.88 15.08
C THR A 144 2.08 12.23 14.43
N VAL A 145 1.02 12.88 13.99
CA VAL A 145 0.98 14.24 13.47
C VAL A 145 0.34 15.11 14.57
N TRP A 146 1.02 16.17 15.00
CA TRP A 146 0.52 17.00 16.12
C TRP A 146 -0.52 18.04 15.69
N ASP A 147 -0.46 18.48 14.43
CA ASP A 147 -1.41 19.45 13.88
C ASP A 147 -1.94 18.97 12.53
N THR A 148 -3.25 18.73 12.45
CA THR A 148 -3.91 18.19 11.24
C THR A 148 -4.05 19.26 10.15
N SER A 149 -4.08 20.56 10.50
CA SER A 149 -4.21 21.65 9.52
C SER A 149 -3.00 21.79 8.59
N VAL A 150 -1.89 21.18 8.98
CA VAL A 150 -0.63 21.14 8.24
C VAL A 150 -0.70 20.18 7.05
N ILE A 151 -1.61 19.20 7.07
CA ILE A 151 -1.74 18.20 6.03
C ILE A 151 -2.39 18.81 4.78
N ARG A 152 -1.80 18.57 3.61
CA ARG A 152 -2.36 19.01 2.31
C ARG A 152 -2.76 17.81 1.45
N ALA A 153 -3.72 18.02 0.56
CA ALA A 153 -4.02 17.07 -0.50
C ALA A 153 -2.79 16.88 -1.41
N SER A 154 -2.42 15.63 -1.66
CA SER A 154 -1.26 15.26 -2.46
C SER A 154 -1.63 15.11 -3.93
N GLY A 155 -0.76 15.57 -4.83
CA GLY A 155 -0.88 15.34 -6.28
C GLY A 155 -0.29 14.02 -6.77
N ARG A 156 0.23 13.17 -5.87
CA ARG A 156 0.88 11.90 -6.25
C ARG A 156 -0.13 10.76 -6.40
N PRO A 157 0.07 9.86 -7.38
CA PRO A 157 -0.71 8.64 -7.44
C PRO A 157 -0.47 7.81 -6.17
N PHE A 158 -1.52 7.21 -5.62
CA PHE A 158 -1.49 6.41 -4.39
C PHE A 158 -1.17 7.19 -3.10
N ALA A 159 -1.35 8.51 -3.08
CA ALA A 159 -1.32 9.31 -1.88
C ALA A 159 -2.40 10.40 -1.95
N SER A 160 -3.28 10.44 -0.96
CA SER A 160 -4.31 11.48 -0.84
C SER A 160 -3.77 12.65 -0.05
N TRP A 161 -2.92 12.39 0.95
CA TRP A 161 -2.40 13.40 1.86
C TRP A 161 -0.87 13.45 1.82
N GLU A 162 -0.32 14.64 2.03
CA GLU A 162 1.11 14.86 2.20
C GLU A 162 1.42 15.90 3.27
N LEU A 163 2.58 15.72 3.92
CA LEU A 163 3.20 16.83 4.63
C LEU A 163 3.85 17.78 3.61
N PRO A 164 3.52 19.08 3.63
CA PRO A 164 4.07 20.05 2.70
C PRO A 164 5.54 20.35 2.99
N ASP A 165 6.26 20.79 1.96
CA ASP A 165 7.65 21.26 2.07
C ASP A 165 7.73 22.68 2.64
N GLU A 166 6.67 23.46 2.47
CA GLU A 166 6.57 24.84 2.91
C GLU A 166 5.25 25.08 3.62
N LEU A 167 5.34 25.76 4.75
CA LEU A 167 4.20 26.13 5.59
C LEU A 167 4.19 27.61 5.87
N TYR A 168 2.99 28.18 5.91
CA TYR A 168 2.78 29.51 6.42
C TYR A 168 2.21 29.38 7.84
N PRO A 169 2.66 30.20 8.80
CA PRO A 169 2.06 30.21 10.12
C PRO A 169 0.58 30.63 10.00
N GLU A 170 -0.29 29.97 10.76
CA GLU A 170 -1.70 30.35 10.80
C GLU A 170 -1.89 31.72 11.45
N GLU A 171 -2.87 32.47 10.97
CA GLU A 171 -3.23 33.79 11.49
C GLU A 171 -3.59 33.68 12.98
N GLY A 172 -2.74 34.22 13.85
CA GLY A 172 -2.93 34.20 15.31
C GLY A 172 -1.91 33.37 16.11
N LYS A 173 -1.03 32.58 15.47
CA LYS A 173 0.13 31.98 16.16
C LYS A 173 1.35 32.92 16.05
N THR A 174 1.82 33.44 17.18
CA THR A 174 3.07 34.22 17.25
C THR A 174 4.26 33.27 17.19
N VAL A 175 4.78 33.04 15.99
CA VAL A 175 5.96 32.21 15.78
C VAL A 175 7.18 33.11 15.60
N HIS A 176 8.27 32.78 16.28
CA HIS A 176 9.52 33.54 16.17
C HIS A 176 10.39 33.04 15.02
N GLU A 177 11.18 33.95 14.45
CA GLU A 177 12.18 33.61 13.44
C GLU A 177 13.26 32.70 14.06
N GLY A 178 13.55 31.57 13.39
CA GLY A 178 14.47 30.54 13.89
C GLY A 178 13.83 29.51 14.82
N GLU A 179 12.52 29.61 15.11
CA GLU A 179 11.82 28.60 15.89
C GLU A 179 11.70 27.30 15.09
N THR A 180 12.08 26.19 15.73
CA THR A 180 11.95 24.84 15.17
C THR A 180 10.83 24.09 15.87
N ALA A 181 9.82 23.65 15.11
CA ALA A 181 8.73 22.85 15.64
C ALA A 181 8.67 21.48 14.97
N VAL A 182 8.37 20.44 15.75
CA VAL A 182 8.17 19.10 15.19
C VAL A 182 6.69 18.94 14.83
N LEU A 183 6.42 18.59 13.57
CA LEU A 183 5.07 18.50 13.01
C LEU A 183 4.55 17.07 12.94
N ALA A 184 5.46 16.12 12.71
CA ALA A 184 5.15 14.71 12.80
C ALA A 184 6.35 13.90 13.28
N LYS A 185 6.06 12.78 13.94
CA LYS A 185 7.06 11.75 14.27
C LYS A 185 6.58 10.40 13.76
N THR A 186 7.51 9.62 13.23
CA THR A 186 7.28 8.22 12.87
C THR A 186 8.03 7.32 13.84
N GLU A 187 7.31 6.41 14.47
CA GLU A 187 7.78 5.43 15.44
C GLU A 187 7.57 4.01 14.91
N ASP A 188 8.54 3.14 15.16
CA ASP A 188 8.44 1.71 14.87
C ASP A 188 7.49 0.99 15.86
N TRP A 189 7.19 -0.27 15.60
CA TRP A 189 6.36 -1.11 16.48
C TRP A 189 6.90 -1.23 17.92
N LYS A 190 8.21 -1.02 18.11
CA LYS A 190 8.88 -0.97 19.43
C LYS A 190 8.83 0.40 20.11
N GLY A 191 8.18 1.40 19.50
CA GLY A 191 8.21 2.79 19.96
C GLY A 191 9.54 3.50 19.70
N ARG A 192 10.41 2.96 18.83
CA ARG A 192 11.67 3.61 18.45
C ARG A 192 11.40 4.65 17.38
N LEU A 193 11.92 5.86 17.56
CA LEU A 193 11.80 6.93 16.59
C LEU A 193 12.58 6.59 15.31
N GLN A 194 11.89 6.51 14.18
CA GLN A 194 12.46 6.27 12.84
C GLN A 194 12.73 7.58 12.10
N GLY A 195 11.90 8.60 12.33
CA GLY A 195 12.07 9.92 11.72
C GLY A 195 11.12 10.96 12.28
N GLN A 196 11.42 12.23 12.01
CA GLN A 196 10.66 13.40 12.42
C GLN A 196 10.53 14.37 11.25
N TRP A 197 9.40 15.07 11.18
CA TRP A 197 9.17 16.20 10.29
C TRP A 197 9.32 17.46 11.12
N ILE A 198 10.30 18.28 10.81
CA ILE A 198 10.59 19.50 11.55
C ILE A 198 10.35 20.67 10.61
N VAL A 199 9.69 21.71 11.08
CA VAL A 199 9.59 22.99 10.38
C VAL A 199 10.52 24.00 11.03
N GLU A 200 11.27 24.71 10.21
CA GLU A 200 12.13 25.81 10.61
C GLU A 200 11.58 27.09 9.99
N TYR A 201 11.15 28.04 10.84
CA TYR A 201 10.58 29.29 10.37
C TYR A 201 11.67 30.32 10.05
N LYS A 202 11.67 30.82 8.81
CA LYS A 202 12.59 31.85 8.31
C LYS A 202 11.79 32.98 7.68
N LYS A 203 12.28 34.21 7.77
CA LYS A 203 11.71 35.31 6.96
C LYS A 203 12.18 35.17 5.52
N ASP A 204 11.22 35.21 4.61
CA ASP A 204 11.51 35.27 3.19
C ASP A 204 11.90 36.69 2.76
N ALA A 205 12.41 36.86 1.54
CA ALA A 205 12.86 38.16 1.01
C ALA A 205 11.77 39.24 1.01
N ALA A 206 10.49 38.83 1.03
CA ALA A 206 9.32 39.71 1.15
C ALA A 206 8.93 40.08 2.61
N GLY A 207 9.72 39.66 3.61
CA GLY A 207 9.44 39.90 5.03
C GLY A 207 8.35 38.99 5.63
N LYS A 208 7.79 38.06 4.85
CA LYS A 208 6.80 37.09 5.32
C LYS A 208 7.49 35.89 5.99
N LEU A 209 6.97 35.43 7.11
CA LEU A 209 7.45 34.21 7.78
C LEU A 209 7.04 32.97 6.98
N VAL A 210 8.03 32.20 6.53
CA VAL A 210 7.85 30.94 5.81
C VAL A 210 8.55 29.82 6.59
N GLY A 211 7.78 28.80 6.94
CA GLY A 211 8.26 27.58 7.56
C GLY A 211 8.79 26.62 6.51
N LYS A 212 10.11 26.44 6.45
CA LYS A 212 10.73 25.42 5.61
C LYS A 212 10.71 24.09 6.34
N CYS A 213 10.03 23.11 5.77
CA CYS A 213 9.94 21.78 6.35
C CYS A 213 11.14 20.93 5.94
N ARG A 214 11.63 20.12 6.88
CA ARG A 214 12.71 19.17 6.66
C ARG A 214 12.40 17.86 7.38
N GLY A 215 12.52 16.77 6.63
CA GLY A 215 12.53 15.43 7.22
C GLY A 215 13.90 15.11 7.82
N GLN A 216 13.90 14.68 9.08
CA GLN A 216 15.04 14.06 9.74
C GLN A 216 14.81 12.55 9.86
N GLY A 217 15.71 11.74 9.31
CA GLY A 217 15.60 10.28 9.34
C GLY A 217 14.61 9.70 8.32
N ARG A 218 14.06 8.52 8.62
CA ARG A 218 13.15 7.78 7.74
C ARG A 218 11.70 8.08 8.10
N ILE A 219 11.20 9.19 7.56
CA ILE A 219 9.81 9.61 7.73
C ILE A 219 8.92 9.19 6.55
N ILE A 220 7.64 8.93 6.85
CA ILE A 220 6.59 8.77 5.86
C ILE A 220 5.94 10.14 5.62
N ARG A 221 6.13 10.70 4.42
CA ARG A 221 5.56 12.00 4.03
C ARG A 221 4.19 11.88 3.37
N HIS A 222 3.97 10.79 2.64
CA HIS A 222 2.80 10.60 1.80
C HIS A 222 1.92 9.50 2.38
N PHE A 223 0.62 9.79 2.49
CA PHE A 223 -0.37 8.89 3.06
C PHE A 223 -1.51 8.68 2.07
N ASN A 224 -1.92 7.43 1.92
CA ASN A 224 -3.11 7.05 1.17
C ASN A 224 -4.26 6.85 2.15
N VAL A 225 -5.21 7.77 2.11
CA VAL A 225 -6.40 7.80 2.97
C VAL A 225 -7.63 8.03 2.08
N SER A 226 -8.73 7.36 2.38
CA SER A 226 -9.99 7.58 1.67
C SER A 226 -10.76 8.69 2.38
N ASP A 227 -10.77 9.89 1.79
CA ASP A 227 -11.34 11.10 2.40
C ASP A 227 -12.83 10.91 2.79
N GLU A 228 -13.60 10.19 1.96
CA GLU A 228 -15.03 9.89 2.18
C GLU A 228 -15.33 9.20 3.53
N LEU A 229 -14.40 8.39 4.03
CA LEU A 229 -14.55 7.63 5.27
C LEU A 229 -14.05 8.42 6.48
N VAL A 230 -13.25 9.47 6.27
CA VAL A 230 -12.81 10.36 7.34
C VAL A 230 -13.93 11.34 7.66
N ASP A 231 -14.54 11.95 6.64
CA ASP A 231 -15.59 12.97 6.80
C ASP A 231 -16.89 12.40 7.38
N SER A 232 -17.28 11.17 7.00
CA SER A 232 -18.49 10.51 7.50
C SER A 232 -18.46 10.25 9.03
N THR A 233 -17.27 10.17 9.63
CA THR A 233 -17.12 10.04 11.09
C THR A 233 -17.04 11.37 11.82
N ALA A 234 -16.74 12.48 11.11
CA ALA A 234 -16.74 13.83 11.68
C ALA A 234 -18.16 14.39 11.87
N GLY A 235 -19.15 13.89 11.10
CA GLY A 235 -20.54 14.35 11.14
C GLY A 235 -21.49 13.63 12.11
N SER A 236 -21.01 12.67 12.92
CA SER A 236 -21.86 11.92 13.88
C SER A 236 -21.65 12.29 15.35
N GLY A 237 -21.11 13.49 15.62
CA GLY A 237 -20.90 14.03 16.98
C GLY A 237 -21.97 15.02 17.38
#